data_AF-A0A094CZT5-F1
#
_entry.id   AF-A0A094CZT5-F1
#
_cell.length_a   1.000
_cell.length_b   1.000
_cell.length_c   1.000
_cell.angle_alpha   90.00
_cell.angle_beta   90.00
_cell.angle_gamma   90.00
#
_symmetry.space_group_name_H-M   'P 1'
#
loop_
_entity.id
_entity.type
_entity.pdbx_description
1 polymer ?
#
loop_
_entity_poly.entity_id
_entity_poly.type
_entity_poly.pdbx_seq_one_letter_code
_entity_poly.pdbx_strand_id
1 'polypeptide(L)'
;MLRHPASRSARCLGSAARPALRSPNLPWSSTNPRSLLSPRSLTSRRAVHSSQFQPFVPPSPSSLGRARPAKHYPRTSRWARRLLYTSAALGTLYLIDVNLYASSLTRSLRTFSLGLLVAIDYKLNFRASPLCGGTIADLHRRSAERLFDLLRSNGGLYLKIGQAIAMQSAIMPPEFQKMFARMFDDAPQNDWDDVERVIREDFGKSPEEVFGVSFRGEEGKGVMEKVARASASVAQVHWARLPDGREVAIKVQKREIAQQVGWDLWAFK
;
A
#
# COMPACT_ATOMS: atom_id res chain seq x y z
N MET A 1 24.10 61.98 3.82
CA MET A 1 23.31 62.87 4.71
C MET A 1 22.06 62.11 5.13
N LEU A 2 22.04 61.61 6.39
CA LEU A 2 21.14 62.05 7.48
C LEU A 2 19.73 61.44 7.33
N ARG A 3 19.11 60.70 8.28
CA ARG A 3 19.28 60.60 9.75
C ARG A 3 18.53 59.36 10.29
N HIS A 4 19.11 58.75 11.33
CA HIS A 4 18.40 58.01 12.40
C HIS A 4 17.69 59.00 13.37
N PRO A 5 16.72 58.55 14.19
CA PRO A 5 16.99 58.16 15.61
C PRO A 5 16.23 56.85 16.01
N ALA A 6 16.74 55.96 16.88
CA ALA A 6 16.80 55.96 18.37
C ALA A 6 15.40 55.99 19.05
N SER A 7 15.03 55.33 20.17
CA SER A 7 15.58 54.35 21.13
C SER A 7 14.44 54.02 22.14
N ARG A 8 14.58 52.95 22.96
CA ARG A 8 14.09 52.69 24.36
C ARG A 8 13.73 51.21 24.51
N SER A 9 14.48 50.34 25.20
CA SER A 9 14.90 50.26 26.62
C SER A 9 13.75 49.99 27.60
N ALA A 10 13.72 48.79 28.19
CA ALA A 10 13.28 48.55 29.57
C ALA A 10 13.88 47.22 30.11
N ARG A 11 14.71 47.36 31.15
CA ARG A 11 15.18 46.32 32.07
C ARG A 11 14.20 46.20 33.24
N CYS A 12 14.07 45.01 33.82
CA CYS A 12 13.84 44.70 35.24
C CYS A 12 14.37 43.25 35.40
N LEU A 13 15.41 42.84 36.14
CA LEU A 13 15.99 43.14 37.47
C LEU A 13 15.11 42.82 38.68
N GLY A 14 15.62 41.88 39.50
CA GLY A 14 15.30 41.66 40.92
C GLY A 14 14.23 40.62 41.20
N SER A 15 14.27 39.82 42.26
CA SER A 15 15.16 39.75 43.43
C SER A 15 14.68 38.58 44.30
N ALA A 16 15.59 37.99 45.09
CA ALA A 16 15.47 37.56 46.51
C ALA A 16 14.12 37.02 47.06
N ALA A 17 14.03 36.17 48.08
CA ALA A 17 14.89 35.36 48.93
C ALA A 17 13.90 34.59 49.84
N ARG A 18 14.40 33.57 50.54
CA ARG A 18 13.69 32.80 51.59
C ARG A 18 13.21 33.71 52.75
N PRO A 19 12.36 33.22 53.68
CA PRO A 19 12.94 32.53 54.84
C PRO A 19 12.15 31.30 55.33
N ALA A 20 12.91 30.45 56.02
CA ALA A 20 12.46 29.33 56.84
C ALA A 20 12.00 29.79 58.24
N LEU A 21 11.16 28.99 58.91
CA LEU A 21 10.94 28.86 60.37
C LEU A 21 9.93 27.71 60.55
N ARG A 22 9.94 26.80 61.53
CA ARG A 22 10.94 26.29 62.49
C ARG A 22 10.31 25.00 63.07
N SER A 23 11.15 23.99 63.25
CA SER A 23 11.06 22.76 64.09
C SER A 23 10.36 22.95 65.48
N PRO A 24 10.06 21.92 66.33
CA PRO A 24 10.93 20.76 66.59
C PRO A 24 10.37 19.45 67.25
N ASN A 25 11.32 18.50 67.45
CA ASN A 25 11.42 17.41 68.45
C ASN A 25 10.77 16.04 68.11
N LEU A 26 11.53 15.02 67.67
CA LEU A 26 12.44 14.08 68.39
C LEU A 26 11.72 12.70 68.57
N PRO A 27 12.40 11.55 68.78
CA PRO A 27 13.80 11.15 68.53
C PRO A 27 13.94 9.83 67.74
N TRP A 28 15.19 9.49 67.42
CA TRP A 28 15.65 8.26 66.79
C TRP A 28 15.41 6.97 67.60
N SER A 29 15.11 5.87 66.89
CA SER A 29 15.64 4.52 67.16
C SER A 29 15.61 3.76 65.82
N SER A 30 16.78 3.50 65.22
CA SER A 30 17.64 2.33 65.45
C SER A 30 17.09 1.06 64.78
N THR A 31 17.96 0.44 63.98
CA THR A 31 17.93 -0.92 63.41
C THR A 31 16.92 -1.23 62.32
N ASN A 32 17.43 -1.21 61.08
CA ASN A 32 16.80 -1.80 59.91
C ASN A 32 17.52 -3.13 59.60
N PRO A 33 16.97 -4.32 59.94
CA PRO A 33 17.51 -5.56 59.46
C PRO A 33 16.90 -5.88 58.09
N ARG A 34 17.78 -5.89 57.08
CA ARG A 34 17.84 -6.87 56.00
C ARG A 34 16.52 -7.55 55.61
N SER A 35 16.05 -7.18 54.42
CA SER A 35 15.67 -8.09 53.32
C SER A 35 15.50 -9.57 53.72
N LEU A 36 14.26 -10.01 53.90
CA LEU A 36 13.89 -11.41 53.75
C LEU A 36 12.96 -11.54 52.56
N LEU A 37 13.59 -11.79 51.40
CA LEU A 37 12.99 -12.48 50.27
C LEU A 37 12.28 -13.73 50.83
N SER A 38 10.95 -13.75 50.78
CA SER A 38 10.20 -14.98 50.99
C SER A 38 10.39 -15.85 49.74
N PRO A 39 11.05 -17.01 49.81
CA PRO A 39 11.05 -17.94 48.71
C PRO A 39 9.66 -18.59 48.67
N ARG A 40 8.89 -18.32 47.63
CA ARG A 40 7.77 -19.21 47.27
C ARG A 40 8.36 -20.59 47.00
N SER A 41 8.18 -21.50 47.95
CA SER A 41 8.44 -22.92 47.76
C SER A 41 7.44 -23.47 46.75
N LEU A 42 7.80 -23.42 45.46
CA LEU A 42 7.19 -24.26 44.43
C LEU A 42 7.69 -25.69 44.65
N THR A 43 7.16 -26.37 45.67
CA THR A 43 7.30 -27.82 45.80
C THR A 43 6.40 -28.47 44.76
N SER A 44 6.89 -28.53 43.52
CA SER A 44 6.39 -29.49 42.54
C SER A 44 6.74 -30.89 43.08
N ARG A 45 5.77 -31.54 43.73
CA ARG A 45 5.84 -32.98 44.01
C ARG A 45 5.85 -33.69 42.66
N ARG A 46 7.04 -33.88 42.10
CA ARG A 46 7.27 -34.76 40.96
C ARG A 46 7.05 -36.18 41.49
N ALA A 47 5.84 -36.71 41.30
CA ALA A 47 5.54 -38.11 41.58
C ALA A 47 6.38 -38.96 40.62
N VAL A 48 7.49 -39.49 41.11
CA VAL A 48 8.30 -40.45 40.37
C VAL A 48 7.49 -41.75 40.37
N HIS A 49 6.80 -42.02 39.27
CA HIS A 49 6.06 -43.25 39.08
C HIS A 49 7.09 -44.38 38.95
N SER A 50 7.28 -45.17 40.00
CA SER A 50 8.15 -46.35 40.01
C SER A 50 7.48 -47.55 39.33
N SER A 51 6.90 -47.36 38.14
CA SER A 51 6.42 -48.48 37.34
C SER A 51 7.61 -49.08 36.59
N GLN A 52 7.91 -50.34 36.92
CA GLN A 52 8.89 -51.16 36.24
C GLN A 52 8.56 -51.19 34.75
N PHE A 53 9.52 -50.85 33.88
CA PHE A 53 9.30 -50.83 32.43
C PHE A 53 8.95 -52.24 31.95
N GLN A 54 7.71 -52.45 31.53
CA GLN A 54 7.32 -53.64 30.79
C GLN A 54 7.36 -53.33 29.29
N PRO A 55 7.99 -54.19 28.48
CA PRO A 55 7.99 -54.02 27.04
C PRO A 55 6.56 -54.06 26.52
N PHE A 56 6.21 -53.14 25.61
CA PHE A 56 4.90 -53.08 24.99
C PHE A 56 4.70 -54.30 24.08
N VAL A 57 4.14 -55.37 24.63
CA VAL A 57 3.74 -56.54 23.84
C VAL A 57 2.34 -56.26 23.31
N PRO A 58 2.15 -56.12 21.98
CA PRO A 58 0.83 -55.91 21.44
C PRO A 58 -0.07 -57.11 21.80
N PRO A 59 -1.32 -56.86 22.23
CA PRO A 59 -2.25 -57.93 22.53
C PRO A 59 -2.45 -58.83 21.29
N SER A 60 -2.60 -60.14 21.49
CA SER A 60 -2.78 -61.10 20.39
C SER A 60 -4.01 -60.75 19.55
N PRO A 61 -4.03 -61.04 18.23
CA PRO A 61 -5.11 -60.60 17.34
C PRO A 61 -6.50 -61.14 17.74
N SER A 62 -6.56 -62.27 18.45
CA SER A 62 -7.80 -62.81 19.02
C SER A 62 -8.32 -62.05 20.25
N SER A 63 -7.46 -61.29 20.93
CA SER A 63 -7.81 -60.46 22.10
C SER A 63 -8.18 -59.01 21.72
N LEU A 64 -7.91 -58.60 20.48
CA LEU A 64 -8.44 -57.36 19.93
C LEU A 64 -9.95 -57.55 19.71
N GLY A 65 -10.76 -56.91 20.56
CA GLY A 65 -12.20 -56.85 20.38
C GLY A 65 -12.57 -56.33 18.99
N ARG A 66 -13.77 -56.65 18.52
CA ARG A 66 -14.26 -56.28 17.18
C ARG A 66 -14.00 -54.80 16.90
N ALA A 67 -13.43 -54.48 15.74
CA ALA A 67 -13.08 -53.12 15.37
C ALA A 67 -14.30 -52.20 15.57
N ARG A 68 -14.15 -51.17 16.41
CA ARG A 68 -15.22 -50.19 16.60
C ARG A 68 -15.43 -49.46 15.28
N PRO A 69 -16.68 -49.35 14.79
CA PRO A 69 -16.94 -48.61 13.57
C PRO A 69 -16.45 -47.17 13.73
N ALA A 70 -15.91 -46.61 12.64
CA ALA A 70 -15.38 -45.25 12.66
C ALA A 70 -16.45 -44.27 13.17
N LYS A 71 -16.09 -43.39 14.10
CA LYS A 71 -17.00 -42.35 14.58
C LYS A 71 -17.32 -41.39 13.44
N HIS A 72 -18.56 -41.42 12.97
CA HIS A 72 -19.04 -40.41 12.03
C HIS A 72 -19.27 -39.09 12.79
N TYR A 73 -18.61 -38.03 12.35
CA TYR A 73 -18.81 -36.67 12.87
C TYR A 73 -19.63 -35.85 11.86
N PRO A 74 -20.97 -35.99 11.85
CA PRO A 74 -21.82 -35.36 10.83
C PRO A 74 -21.84 -33.83 10.94
N ARG A 75 -21.51 -33.26 12.11
CA ARG A 75 -21.42 -31.80 12.29
C ARG A 75 -20.14 -31.24 11.67
N THR A 76 -18.98 -31.83 11.96
CA THR A 76 -17.71 -31.36 11.38
C THR A 76 -17.67 -31.61 9.88
N SER A 77 -18.20 -32.73 9.39
CA SER A 77 -18.33 -33.00 7.96
C SER A 77 -19.23 -31.97 7.26
N ARG A 78 -20.34 -31.55 7.89
CA ARG A 78 -21.20 -30.49 7.36
C ARG A 78 -20.50 -29.14 7.29
N TRP A 79 -19.79 -28.74 8.34
CA TRP A 79 -19.02 -27.49 8.33
C TRP A 79 -17.85 -27.53 7.35
N ALA A 80 -17.16 -28.66 7.22
CA ALA A 80 -16.09 -28.85 6.24
C ALA A 80 -16.62 -28.73 4.80
N ARG A 81 -17.76 -29.36 4.49
CA ARG A 81 -18.42 -29.21 3.18
C ARG A 81 -18.85 -27.77 2.91
N ARG A 82 -19.45 -27.09 3.91
CA ARG A 82 -19.82 -25.67 3.78
C ARG A 82 -18.60 -24.81 3.48
N LEU A 83 -17.52 -24.98 4.24
CA LEU A 83 -16.24 -24.30 4.00
C LEU A 83 -15.75 -24.54 2.58
N LEU A 84 -15.75 -25.80 2.13
CA LEU A 84 -15.27 -26.16 0.80
C LEU A 84 -16.11 -25.49 -0.31
N TYR A 85 -17.44 -25.52 -0.21
CA TYR A 85 -18.33 -24.85 -1.17
C TYR A 85 -18.20 -23.33 -1.13
N THR A 86 -18.10 -22.73 0.06
CA THR A 86 -17.90 -21.28 0.18
C THR A 86 -16.57 -20.85 -0.42
N SER A 87 -15.49 -21.60 -0.16
CA SER A 87 -14.17 -21.32 -0.72
C SER A 87 -14.15 -21.47 -2.23
N ALA A 88 -14.80 -22.51 -2.78
CA ALA A 88 -14.93 -22.70 -4.21
C ALA A 88 -15.72 -21.54 -4.85
N ALA A 89 -16.85 -21.13 -4.27
CA ALA A 89 -17.66 -20.01 -4.77
C ALA A 89 -16.88 -18.68 -4.74
N LEU A 90 -16.18 -18.39 -3.64
CA LEU A 90 -15.30 -17.22 -3.52
C LEU A 90 -14.16 -17.25 -4.55
N GLY A 91 -13.53 -18.41 -4.75
CA GLY A 91 -12.49 -18.60 -5.76
C GLY A 91 -13.00 -18.38 -7.18
N THR A 92 -14.18 -18.91 -7.52
CA THR A 92 -14.82 -18.69 -8.82
C THR A 92 -15.18 -17.22 -9.03
N LEU A 93 -15.77 -16.55 -8.04
CA LEU A 93 -16.06 -15.11 -8.10
C LEU A 93 -14.78 -14.28 -8.28
N TYR A 94 -13.71 -14.63 -7.59
CA TYR A 94 -12.41 -13.99 -7.75
C TYR A 94 -11.84 -14.19 -9.17
N LEU A 95 -11.88 -15.42 -9.70
CA LEU A 95 -11.42 -15.68 -11.06
C LEU A 95 -12.26 -14.95 -12.12
N ILE A 96 -13.57 -14.83 -11.91
CA ILE A 96 -14.47 -14.02 -12.75
C ILE A 96 -14.12 -12.54 -12.64
N ASP A 97 -13.88 -12.00 -11.44
CA ASP A 97 -13.50 -10.60 -11.25
C ASP A 97 -12.18 -10.25 -11.94
N VAL A 98 -11.19 -11.13 -11.81
CA VAL A 98 -9.86 -10.95 -12.40
C VAL A 98 -9.91 -11.06 -13.93
N ASN A 99 -10.63 -12.06 -14.47
CA ASN A 99 -10.61 -12.32 -15.92
C ASN A 99 -11.67 -11.54 -16.72
N LEU A 100 -12.86 -11.27 -16.16
CA LEU A 100 -13.97 -10.63 -16.88
C LEU A 100 -14.19 -9.17 -16.47
N TYR A 101 -13.89 -8.80 -15.23
CA TYR A 101 -14.13 -7.45 -14.71
C TYR A 101 -12.86 -6.65 -14.42
N ALA A 102 -11.69 -7.10 -14.90
CA ALA A 102 -10.41 -6.40 -14.73
C ALA A 102 -10.15 -5.95 -13.26
N SER A 103 -10.34 -6.88 -12.32
CA SER A 103 -10.15 -6.67 -10.87
C SER A 103 -11.07 -5.61 -10.23
N SER A 104 -12.30 -5.45 -10.72
CA SER A 104 -13.25 -4.42 -10.25
C SER A 104 -13.51 -4.50 -8.74
N LEU A 105 -13.73 -5.70 -8.19
CA LEU A 105 -13.95 -5.87 -6.74
C LEU A 105 -12.72 -5.47 -5.94
N THR A 106 -11.54 -5.89 -6.38
CA THR A 106 -10.28 -5.56 -5.69
C THR A 106 -10.03 -4.05 -5.70
N ARG A 107 -10.28 -3.39 -6.84
CA ARG A 107 -10.16 -1.92 -6.99
C ARG A 107 -11.16 -1.20 -6.09
N SER A 108 -12.42 -1.63 -6.06
CA SER A 108 -13.46 -1.06 -5.20
C SER A 108 -13.16 -1.23 -3.71
N LEU A 109 -12.69 -2.41 -3.29
CA LEU A 109 -12.31 -2.68 -1.90
C LEU A 109 -11.13 -1.81 -1.47
N ARG A 110 -10.09 -1.65 -2.31
CA ARG A 110 -8.98 -0.73 -2.05
C ARG A 110 -9.46 0.71 -1.90
N THR A 111 -10.32 1.16 -2.82
CA THR A 111 -10.90 2.52 -2.77
C THR A 111 -11.69 2.75 -1.49
N PHE A 112 -12.59 1.83 -1.14
CA PHE A 112 -13.42 1.94 0.06
C PHE A 112 -12.57 1.91 1.33
N SER A 113 -11.60 0.99 1.40
CA SER A 113 -10.68 0.86 2.54
C SER A 113 -9.85 2.13 2.73
N LEU A 114 -9.32 2.70 1.64
CA LEU A 114 -8.59 3.95 1.72
C LEU A 114 -9.51 5.11 2.14
N GLY A 115 -10.71 5.19 1.57
CA GLY A 115 -11.70 6.22 1.94
C GLY A 115 -12.01 6.19 3.43
N LEU A 116 -12.23 4.99 4.00
CA LEU A 116 -12.45 4.80 5.42
C LEU A 116 -11.22 5.21 6.24
N LEU A 117 -10.02 4.83 5.81
CA LEU A 117 -8.76 5.19 6.48
C LEU A 117 -8.56 6.71 6.50
N VAL A 118 -8.73 7.39 5.37
CA VAL A 118 -8.60 8.85 5.28
C VAL A 118 -9.67 9.54 6.12
N ALA A 119 -10.92 9.06 6.09
CA ALA A 119 -12.01 9.61 6.91
C ALA A 119 -11.72 9.48 8.42
N ILE A 120 -11.22 8.32 8.87
CA ILE A 120 -10.81 8.10 10.25
C ILE A 120 -9.62 9.02 10.60
N ASP A 121 -8.61 9.10 9.74
CA ASP A 121 -7.42 9.93 9.97
C ASP A 121 -7.79 11.41 10.11
N TYR A 122 -8.66 11.93 9.23
CA TYR A 122 -9.19 13.29 9.35
C TYR A 122 -10.02 13.47 10.63
N LYS A 123 -10.91 12.54 10.96
CA LYS A 123 -11.76 12.64 12.16
C LYS A 123 -10.92 12.69 13.44
N LEU A 124 -9.80 11.97 13.49
CA LEU A 124 -8.93 11.89 14.65
C LEU A 124 -7.91 13.04 14.73
N ASN A 125 -7.41 13.52 13.58
CA ASN A 125 -6.28 14.46 13.53
C ASN A 125 -6.62 15.88 13.05
N PHE A 126 -7.81 16.12 12.47
CA PHE A 126 -8.29 17.47 12.13
C PHE A 126 -8.96 18.14 13.35
N ARG A 127 -8.20 18.31 14.43
CA ARG A 127 -8.64 18.88 15.71
C ARG A 127 -7.53 19.76 16.29
N ALA A 128 -7.87 20.67 17.22
CA ALA A 128 -6.89 21.53 17.88
C ALA A 128 -5.80 20.75 18.64
N SER A 129 -6.12 19.54 19.11
CA SER A 129 -5.19 18.58 19.73
C SER A 129 -5.23 17.23 18.99
N PRO A 130 -4.37 17.01 17.99
CA PRO A 130 -4.29 15.75 17.24
C PRO A 130 -3.84 14.58 18.11
N LEU A 131 -4.44 13.40 17.93
CA LEU A 131 -4.09 12.19 18.69
C LEU A 131 -2.71 11.62 18.32
N CYS A 132 -2.33 11.71 17.04
CA CYS A 132 -1.06 11.19 16.54
C CYS A 132 0.03 12.26 16.44
N GLY A 133 -0.22 13.48 16.94
CA GLY A 133 0.65 14.63 16.74
C GLY A 133 0.74 15.11 15.28
N GLY A 134 1.56 16.13 15.04
CA GLY A 134 1.79 16.72 13.72
C GLY A 134 0.89 17.91 13.37
N THR A 135 1.14 18.51 12.21
CA THR A 135 0.39 19.67 11.72
C THR A 135 -0.76 19.26 10.80
N ILE A 136 -1.70 20.18 10.56
CA ILE A 136 -2.76 19.98 9.55
C ILE A 136 -2.15 19.76 8.16
N ALA A 137 -1.02 20.41 7.86
CA ALA A 137 -0.29 20.20 6.62
C ALA A 137 0.21 18.75 6.48
N ASP A 138 0.73 18.15 7.56
CA ASP A 138 1.14 16.73 7.56
C ASP A 138 -0.03 15.78 7.31
N LEU A 139 -1.24 16.14 7.76
CA LEU A 139 -2.46 15.39 7.49
C LEU A 139 -2.88 15.49 6.02
N HIS A 140 -2.85 16.69 5.44
CA HIS A 140 -3.11 16.85 4.02
C HIS A 140 -2.09 16.10 3.17
N ARG A 141 -0.80 16.18 3.51
CA ARG A 141 0.29 15.52 2.78
C ARG A 141 0.11 14.02 2.72
N ARG A 142 0.00 13.34 3.87
CA ARG A 142 -0.18 11.88 3.90
C ARG A 142 -1.49 11.42 3.24
N SER A 143 -2.54 12.22 3.32
CA SER A 143 -3.82 11.90 2.67
C SER A 143 -3.73 12.07 1.15
N ALA A 144 -3.06 13.11 0.68
CA ALA A 144 -2.79 13.35 -0.73
C ALA A 144 -1.91 12.25 -1.33
N GLU A 145 -0.84 11.85 -0.65
CA GLU A 145 0.03 10.73 -1.03
C GLU A 145 -0.78 9.44 -1.21
N ARG A 146 -1.55 9.04 -0.19
CA ARG A 146 -2.36 7.81 -0.27
C ARG A 146 -3.40 7.86 -1.39
N LEU A 147 -4.06 9.01 -1.58
CA LEU A 147 -5.06 9.15 -2.64
C LEU A 147 -4.41 9.09 -4.02
N PHE A 148 -3.25 9.73 -4.20
CA PHE A 148 -2.48 9.63 -5.42
C PHE A 148 -2.09 8.18 -5.75
N ASP A 149 -1.55 7.46 -4.77
CA ASP A 149 -1.14 6.06 -4.95
C ASP A 149 -2.33 5.15 -5.30
N LEU A 150 -3.49 5.37 -4.69
CA LEU A 150 -4.71 4.65 -5.04
C LEU A 150 -5.13 4.92 -6.49
N LEU A 151 -5.19 6.20 -6.89
CA LEU A 151 -5.64 6.58 -8.23
C LEU A 151 -4.69 6.02 -9.31
N ARG A 152 -3.38 6.08 -9.04
CA ARG A 152 -2.34 5.51 -9.92
C ARG A 152 -2.42 3.98 -9.99
N SER A 153 -2.46 3.30 -8.86
CA SER A 153 -2.47 1.83 -8.80
C SER A 153 -3.76 1.20 -9.34
N ASN A 154 -4.90 1.87 -9.19
CA ASN A 154 -6.15 1.43 -9.80
C ASN A 154 -6.19 1.69 -11.31
N GLY A 155 -5.44 2.67 -11.83
CA GLY A 155 -5.32 2.98 -13.25
C GLY A 155 -6.66 3.28 -13.96
N GLY A 156 -6.62 3.38 -15.29
CA GLY A 156 -7.79 3.58 -16.14
C GLY A 156 -8.65 4.79 -15.72
N LEU A 157 -9.94 4.57 -15.47
CA LEU A 157 -10.87 5.62 -15.03
C LEU A 157 -10.42 6.35 -13.75
N TYR A 158 -9.79 5.66 -12.80
CA TYR A 158 -9.31 6.30 -11.57
C TYR A 158 -8.19 7.31 -11.86
N LEU A 159 -7.28 6.98 -12.79
CA LEU A 159 -6.23 7.90 -13.21
C LEU A 159 -6.84 9.14 -13.90
N LYS A 160 -7.86 8.95 -14.76
CA LYS A 160 -8.58 10.05 -15.40
C LYS A 160 -9.28 10.96 -14.37
N ILE A 161 -9.94 10.38 -13.36
CA ILE A 161 -10.56 11.14 -12.27
C ILE A 161 -9.50 11.95 -11.53
N GLY A 162 -8.33 11.35 -11.24
CA GLY A 162 -7.21 12.06 -10.64
C GLY A 162 -6.74 13.25 -11.48
N GLN A 163 -6.62 13.07 -12.78
CA GLN A 163 -6.26 14.14 -13.72
C GLN A 163 -7.31 15.25 -13.77
N ALA A 164 -8.59 14.90 -13.81
CA ALA A 164 -9.70 15.87 -13.78
C ALA A 164 -9.70 16.69 -12.47
N ILE A 165 -9.45 16.04 -11.32
CA ILE A 165 -9.28 16.74 -10.04
C ILE A 165 -8.04 17.65 -10.06
N ALA A 166 -6.94 17.18 -10.65
CA ALA A 166 -5.69 17.94 -10.76
C ALA A 166 -5.86 19.23 -11.60
N MET A 167 -6.69 19.21 -12.64
CA MET A 167 -7.04 20.40 -13.43
C MET A 167 -7.69 21.50 -12.59
N GLN A 168 -8.45 21.12 -11.56
CA GLN A 168 -9.09 22.05 -10.62
C GLN A 168 -8.30 22.20 -9.31
N SER A 169 -6.99 21.92 -9.31
CA SER A 169 -6.19 21.88 -8.08
C SER A 169 -6.14 23.20 -7.29
N ALA A 170 -6.35 24.35 -7.93
CA ALA A 170 -6.32 25.66 -7.28
C ALA A 170 -7.24 25.78 -6.03
N ILE A 171 -8.34 25.01 -5.96
CA ILE A 171 -9.26 25.01 -4.82
C ILE A 171 -8.85 24.05 -3.68
N MET A 172 -7.83 23.22 -3.89
CA MET A 172 -7.40 22.21 -2.93
C MET A 172 -6.33 22.75 -1.97
N PRO A 173 -6.12 22.11 -0.80
CA PRO A 173 -5.00 22.43 0.09
C PRO A 173 -3.63 22.27 -0.63
N PRO A 174 -2.60 23.06 -0.27
CA PRO A 174 -1.31 23.08 -0.99
C PRO A 174 -0.66 21.71 -1.18
N GLU A 175 -0.78 20.82 -0.18
CA GLU A 175 -0.20 19.48 -0.25
C GLU A 175 -0.92 18.57 -1.26
N PHE A 176 -2.24 18.73 -1.43
CA PHE A 176 -2.98 18.06 -2.49
C PHE A 176 -2.61 18.60 -3.87
N GLN A 177 -2.43 19.93 -4.01
CA GLN A 177 -2.00 20.55 -5.28
C GLN A 177 -0.67 19.97 -5.77
N LYS A 178 0.34 19.98 -4.88
CA LYS A 178 1.68 19.45 -5.18
C LYS A 178 1.64 17.98 -5.60
N MET A 179 0.82 17.17 -4.94
CA MET A 179 0.73 15.75 -5.23
C MET A 179 0.00 15.47 -6.54
N PHE A 180 -1.16 16.13 -6.75
CA PHE A 180 -1.97 15.93 -7.95
C PHE A 180 -1.32 16.46 -9.22
N ALA A 181 -0.41 17.45 -9.14
CA ALA A 181 0.40 17.88 -10.27
C ALA A 181 1.18 16.70 -10.91
N ARG A 182 1.65 15.74 -10.09
CA ARG A 182 2.38 14.55 -10.56
C ARG A 182 1.51 13.57 -11.35
N MET A 183 0.19 13.71 -11.31
CA MET A 183 -0.75 12.81 -12.00
C MET A 183 -0.64 12.92 -13.53
N PHE A 184 -0.04 14.00 -14.04
CA PHE A 184 0.22 14.20 -15.46
C PHE A 184 1.56 13.63 -15.91
N ASP A 185 2.57 13.60 -15.04
CA ASP A 185 3.94 13.22 -15.37
C ASP A 185 4.19 11.70 -15.32
N ASP A 186 3.39 10.97 -14.53
CA ASP A 186 3.64 9.56 -14.16
C ASP A 186 2.66 8.57 -14.82
N ALA A 187 2.32 8.76 -16.10
CA ALA A 187 1.44 7.81 -16.78
C ALA A 187 2.14 6.45 -16.95
N PRO A 188 1.51 5.33 -16.50
CA PRO A 188 2.13 3.99 -16.60
C PRO A 188 2.46 3.64 -18.05
N GLN A 189 3.59 2.97 -18.29
CA GLN A 189 3.96 2.50 -19.64
C GLN A 189 3.24 1.17 -19.92
N ASN A 190 2.74 1.00 -21.13
CA ASN A 190 2.29 -0.30 -21.60
C ASN A 190 3.50 -1.18 -21.90
N ASP A 191 3.36 -2.48 -21.66
CA ASP A 191 4.39 -3.47 -21.99
C ASP A 191 4.66 -3.48 -23.50
N TRP A 192 5.89 -3.87 -23.88
CA TRP A 192 6.33 -3.88 -25.28
C TRP A 192 5.40 -4.70 -26.19
N ASP A 193 4.84 -5.80 -25.69
CA ASP A 193 3.94 -6.67 -26.47
C ASP A 193 2.67 -5.93 -26.92
N ASP A 194 2.15 -5.01 -26.11
CA ASP A 194 1.00 -4.19 -26.51
C ASP A 194 1.40 -3.10 -27.51
N VAL A 195 2.60 -2.52 -27.36
CA VAL A 195 3.16 -1.56 -28.33
C VAL A 195 3.34 -2.21 -29.70
N GLU A 196 3.95 -3.40 -29.73
CA GLU A 196 4.14 -4.17 -30.95
C GLU A 196 2.79 -4.51 -31.58
N ARG A 197 1.80 -4.90 -30.77
CA ARG A 197 0.46 -5.21 -31.27
C ARG A 197 -0.19 -4.00 -31.91
N VAL A 198 -0.13 -2.82 -31.30
CA VAL A 198 -0.68 -1.58 -31.87
C VAL A 198 0.00 -1.26 -33.20
N ILE A 199 1.34 -1.31 -33.27
CA ILE A 199 2.07 -1.08 -34.53
C ILE A 199 1.64 -2.09 -35.61
N ARG A 200 1.45 -3.36 -35.23
CA ARG A 200 1.02 -4.40 -36.17
C ARG A 200 -0.43 -4.22 -36.62
N GLU A 201 -1.32 -3.78 -35.72
CA GLU A 201 -2.72 -3.44 -36.03
C GLU A 201 -2.78 -2.25 -36.99
N ASP A 202 -1.95 -1.22 -36.80
CA ASP A 202 -1.92 0.00 -37.62
C ASP A 202 -1.26 -0.19 -38.99
N PHE A 203 -0.15 -0.94 -39.06
CA PHE A 203 0.68 -1.06 -40.27
C PHE A 203 0.65 -2.45 -40.94
N GLY A 204 0.05 -3.46 -40.30
CA GLY A 204 -0.01 -4.83 -40.80
C GLY A 204 1.33 -5.59 -40.78
N LYS A 205 2.38 -5.01 -40.19
CA LYS A 205 3.76 -5.54 -40.17
C LYS A 205 4.39 -5.37 -38.80
N SER A 206 5.50 -6.07 -38.55
CA SER A 206 6.27 -5.92 -37.31
C SER A 206 6.99 -4.56 -37.24
N PRO A 207 7.33 -4.05 -36.03
CA PRO A 207 8.10 -2.81 -35.87
C PRO A 207 9.46 -2.84 -36.61
N GLU A 208 10.11 -4.01 -36.65
CA GLU A 208 11.38 -4.22 -37.35
C GLU A 208 11.26 -4.03 -38.87
N GLU A 209 10.10 -4.39 -39.44
CA GLU A 209 9.81 -4.20 -40.86
C GLU A 209 9.34 -2.78 -41.17
N VAL A 210 8.49 -2.19 -40.31
CA VAL A 210 7.93 -0.84 -40.51
C VAL A 210 9.03 0.21 -40.44
N PHE A 211 9.90 0.14 -39.44
CA PHE A 211 10.95 1.14 -39.20
C PHE A 211 12.33 0.71 -39.71
N GLY A 212 12.45 -0.51 -40.27
CA GLY A 212 13.74 -1.04 -40.71
C GLY A 212 14.74 -1.22 -39.57
N VAL A 213 14.26 -1.47 -38.35
CA VAL A 213 15.10 -1.63 -37.14
C VAL A 213 15.33 -3.10 -36.80
N SER A 214 16.32 -3.39 -35.95
CA SER A 214 16.53 -4.72 -35.37
C SER A 214 16.74 -4.59 -33.86
N PHE A 215 16.02 -5.41 -33.08
CA PHE A 215 16.25 -5.52 -31.63
C PHE A 215 17.42 -6.45 -31.29
N ARG A 216 17.95 -7.18 -32.28
CA ARG A 216 19.05 -8.15 -32.13
C ARG A 216 20.39 -7.62 -32.63
N GLY A 217 20.43 -6.43 -33.23
CA GLY A 217 21.65 -5.80 -33.73
C GLY A 217 22.12 -6.34 -35.09
N GLU A 218 21.20 -6.61 -36.01
CA GLU A 218 21.54 -6.99 -37.39
C GLU A 218 22.24 -5.87 -38.17
N GLU A 219 23.24 -6.21 -38.98
CA GLU A 219 23.94 -5.25 -39.83
C GLU A 219 23.01 -4.67 -40.91
N GLY A 220 23.11 -3.35 -41.13
CA GLY A 220 22.30 -2.62 -42.10
C GLY A 220 20.89 -2.22 -41.63
N LYS A 221 20.50 -2.62 -40.42
CA LYS A 221 19.24 -2.21 -39.78
C LYS A 221 19.47 -1.07 -38.77
N GLY A 222 18.41 -0.30 -38.53
CA GLY A 222 18.36 0.68 -37.43
C GLY A 222 18.21 0.01 -36.06
N VAL A 223 18.08 0.81 -35.00
CA VAL A 223 17.82 0.35 -33.62
C VAL A 223 16.62 1.07 -33.04
N MET A 224 15.83 0.39 -32.21
CA MET A 224 14.72 0.97 -31.46
C MET A 224 14.75 0.49 -30.00
N GLU A 225 14.46 1.39 -29.07
CA GLU A 225 14.35 1.06 -27.65
C GLU A 225 12.96 0.49 -27.34
N LYS A 226 12.93 -0.68 -26.69
CA LYS A 226 11.68 -1.28 -26.21
C LYS A 226 11.09 -0.57 -24.99
N VAL A 227 11.94 0.10 -24.20
CA VAL A 227 11.51 0.92 -23.07
C VAL A 227 11.12 2.30 -23.60
N ALA A 228 9.95 2.80 -23.22
CA ALA A 228 9.54 4.13 -23.65
C ALA A 228 10.36 5.20 -22.91
N ARG A 229 10.83 6.22 -23.64
CA ARG A 229 11.53 7.37 -23.04
C ARG A 229 10.57 8.32 -22.35
N ALA A 230 9.30 8.34 -22.78
CA ALA A 230 8.24 9.11 -22.14
C ALA A 230 6.90 8.39 -22.31
N SER A 231 6.01 8.57 -21.34
CA SER A 231 4.65 8.03 -21.39
C SER A 231 3.68 9.10 -20.91
N ALA A 232 2.65 9.34 -21.71
CA ALA A 232 1.55 10.24 -21.41
C ALA A 232 0.25 9.44 -21.26
N SER A 233 -0.84 10.12 -20.90
CA SER A 233 -2.16 9.47 -20.76
C SER A 233 -2.63 8.78 -22.05
N VAL A 234 -2.32 9.35 -23.22
CA VAL A 234 -2.83 8.88 -24.52
C VAL A 234 -1.85 7.98 -25.28
N ALA A 235 -0.56 8.22 -25.14
CA ALA A 235 0.46 7.58 -25.96
C ALA A 235 1.77 7.49 -25.19
N GLN A 236 2.64 6.58 -25.62
CA GLN A 236 4.02 6.51 -25.16
C GLN A 236 4.99 6.72 -26.32
N VAL A 237 6.20 7.16 -26.01
CA VAL A 237 7.20 7.59 -26.98
C VAL A 237 8.44 6.72 -26.85
N HIS A 238 8.78 6.04 -27.94
CA HIS A 238 9.98 5.24 -28.07
C HIS A 238 11.00 5.98 -28.92
N TRP A 239 12.27 5.86 -28.58
CA TRP A 239 13.34 6.36 -29.44
C TRP A 239 13.79 5.28 -30.42
N ALA A 240 14.12 5.69 -31.63
CA ALA A 240 14.75 4.85 -32.61
C ALA A 240 15.77 5.63 -33.45
N ARG A 241 16.76 4.92 -33.98
CA ARG A 241 17.62 5.39 -35.06
C ARG A 241 17.39 4.51 -36.27
N LEU A 242 16.97 5.11 -37.38
CA LEU A 242 16.64 4.42 -38.63
C LEU A 242 17.91 3.97 -39.38
N PRO A 243 17.80 3.09 -40.40
CA PRO A 243 18.94 2.65 -41.22
C PRO A 243 19.74 3.78 -41.89
N ASP A 244 19.06 4.90 -42.19
CA ASP A 244 19.68 6.09 -42.78
C ASP A 244 20.38 7.00 -41.75
N GLY A 245 20.43 6.59 -40.48
CA GLY A 245 21.08 7.30 -39.39
C GLY A 245 20.21 8.35 -38.70
N ARG A 246 18.99 8.62 -39.17
CA ARG A 246 18.10 9.60 -38.52
C ARG A 246 17.58 9.08 -37.18
N GLU A 247 17.64 9.93 -36.17
CA GLU A 247 16.96 9.68 -34.90
C GLU A 247 15.51 10.16 -34.94
N VAL A 248 14.60 9.33 -34.46
CA VAL A 248 13.16 9.58 -34.48
C VAL A 248 12.52 9.24 -33.14
N ALA A 249 11.43 9.95 -32.83
CA ALA A 249 10.55 9.66 -31.72
C ALA A 249 9.29 8.97 -32.25
N ILE A 250 9.12 7.69 -31.95
CA ILE A 250 7.97 6.88 -32.36
C ILE A 250 6.92 6.98 -31.26
N LYS A 251 5.87 7.76 -31.51
CA LYS A 251 4.74 7.91 -30.59
C LYS A 251 3.70 6.84 -30.92
N VAL A 252 3.42 5.96 -29.96
CA VAL A 252 2.45 4.87 -30.11
C VAL A 252 1.28 5.14 -29.19
N GLN A 253 0.06 5.15 -29.75
CA GLN A 253 -1.15 5.33 -28.97
C GLN A 253 -1.37 4.13 -28.05
N LYS A 254 -1.81 4.40 -26.81
CA LYS A 254 -2.18 3.36 -25.86
C LYS A 254 -3.48 2.69 -26.29
N ARG A 255 -3.50 1.35 -26.29
CA ARG A 255 -4.61 0.54 -26.81
C ARG A 255 -5.94 0.83 -26.12
N GLU A 256 -5.89 1.19 -24.85
CA GLU A 256 -7.06 1.52 -24.03
C GLU A 256 -7.76 2.79 -24.51
N ILE A 257 -7.06 3.69 -25.20
CA ILE A 257 -7.62 4.95 -25.69
C ILE A 257 -8.61 4.71 -26.82
N ALA A 258 -8.33 3.79 -27.74
CA ALA A 258 -9.22 3.49 -28.86
C ALA A 258 -10.63 3.07 -28.37
N GLN A 259 -10.68 2.30 -27.27
CA GLN A 259 -11.95 1.89 -26.64
C GLN A 259 -12.62 3.05 -25.89
N GLN A 260 -11.85 3.96 -25.31
CA GLN A 260 -12.37 5.07 -24.51
C GLN A 260 -12.92 6.22 -25.36
N VAL A 261 -12.32 6.51 -26.52
CA VAL A 261 -12.75 7.63 -27.38
C VAL A 261 -14.22 7.48 -27.81
N GLY A 262 -14.68 6.26 -28.08
CA GLY A 262 -16.08 6.01 -28.43
C GLY A 262 -17.05 6.37 -27.30
N TRP A 263 -16.73 6.00 -26.06
CA TRP A 263 -17.51 6.36 -24.88
C TRP A 263 -17.41 7.85 -24.56
N ASP A 264 -16.20 8.42 -24.67
CA ASP A 264 -15.93 9.83 -24.41
C ASP A 264 -16.76 10.70 -25.38
N LEU A 265 -16.81 10.37 -26.68
CA LEU A 265 -17.63 11.08 -27.67
C LEU A 265 -19.15 10.84 -27.50
N TRP A 266 -19.56 9.63 -27.08
CA TRP A 266 -20.96 9.32 -26.82
C TRP A 266 -21.53 10.17 -25.68
N ALA A 267 -20.74 10.44 -24.63
CA ALA A 267 -21.16 11.26 -23.50
C ALA A 267 -21.39 12.74 -23.84
N PHE A 268 -20.88 13.23 -24.98
CA PHE A 268 -21.07 14.61 -25.46
C PHE A 268 -22.20 14.74 -26.51
N LYS A 269 -22.89 13.66 -26.84
CA LYS A 269 -24.03 13.65 -27.78
C LYS A 269 -25.35 13.73 -27.03
#